data_AF-A0A0D3KFL8-F1
#
_entry.id   AF-A0A0D3KFL8-F1
#
_cell.length_a   1.000
_cell.length_b   1.000
_cell.length_c   1.000
_cell.angle_alpha   90.00
_cell.angle_beta   90.00
_cell.angle_gamma   90.00
#
_symmetry.space_group_name_H-M   'P 1'
#
loop_
_entity.id
_entity.type
_entity.pdbx_description
1 polymer ?
#
loop_
_entity_poly.entity_id
_entity_poly.type
_entity_poly.pdbx_seq_one_letter_code
_entity_poly.pdbx_strand_id
1 'polypeptide(L)' 'QRERERALGDFKSGRISVIIGTDVLGRGIDVPAVTHVINYDAPGDIEDYTHRIGRTGRAGHQ' A
#
# COMPACT_ATOMS: atom_id res chain seq x y z
N GLN A 1 -11.21 13.02 -2.35
CA GLN A 1 -9.74 13.06 -2.50
C GLN A 1 -9.00 13.53 -1.24
N ARG A 2 -9.43 14.59 -0.54
CA ARG A 2 -8.75 15.11 0.68
C ARG A 2 -8.54 14.08 1.80
N GLU A 3 -9.53 13.23 2.09
CA GLU A 3 -9.42 12.21 3.15
C GLU A 3 -8.36 11.16 2.84
N ARG A 4 -8.26 10.76 1.56
CA ARG A 4 -7.24 9.82 1.08
C ARG A 4 -5.83 10.40 1.25
N GLU A 5 -5.62 11.66 0.88
CA GLU A 5 -4.33 12.34 1.06
C GLU A 5 -3.96 12.48 2.53
N ARG A 6 -4.94 12.80 3.39
CA ARG A 6 -4.73 12.87 4.84
C ARG A 6 -4.33 11.51 5.42
N ALA A 7 -5.07 10.44 5.11
CA ALA A 7 -4.76 9.10 5.59
C ALA A 7 -3.37 8.63 5.15
N LEU A 8 -3.00 8.91 3.90
CA LEU A 8 -1.66 8.64 3.40
C LEU A 8 -0.60 9.47 4.13
N GLY A 9 -0.84 10.76 4.35
CA GLY A 9 0.09 11.62 5.09
C GLY A 9 0.27 11.17 6.56
N ASP A 10 -0.82 10.77 7.21
CA ASP A 10 -0.80 10.23 8.56
C ASP A 10 -0.04 8.89 8.63
N PHE A 11 -0.15 8.05 7.60
CA PHE A 11 0.63 6.82 7.48
C PHE A 11 2.12 7.08 7.18
N LYS A 12 2.44 7.99 6.24
CA LYS A 12 3.83 8.37 5.93
C LYS A 12 4.53 8.97 7.15
N SER A 13 3.79 9.70 7.99
CA SER A 13 4.32 10.30 9.24
C SER A 13 4.39 9.32 10.42
N GLY A 14 3.91 8.09 10.27
CA GLY A 14 3.87 7.09 11.34
C GLY A 14 2.77 7.29 12.38
N ARG A 15 1.89 8.29 12.21
CA ARG A 15 0.70 8.48 13.07
C ARG A 15 -0.30 7.32 12.92
N ILE A 16 -0.32 6.70 11.75
CA ILE A 16 -1.09 5.50 11.46
C ILE A 16 -0.09 4.41 11.06
N SER A 17 -0.21 3.22 11.65
CA SER A 17 0.66 2.06 11.37
C SER A 17 0.08 1.08 10.35
N VAL A 18 -1.23 1.17 10.07
CA VAL A 18 -1.94 0.24 9.17
C VAL A 18 -2.92 1.01 8.29
N ILE A 19 -2.87 0.76 6.98
CA ILE A 19 -3.89 1.20 6.02
C ILE A 19 -4.63 -0.03 5.49
N ILE A 20 -5.95 0.08 5.40
CA ILE A 20 -6.82 -0.91 4.77
C ILE A 20 -7.49 -0.26 3.56
N GLY A 21 -7.51 -0.95 2.42
CA GLY A 21 -8.38 -0.58 1.32
C GLY A 21 -8.31 -1.55 0.15
N THR A 22 -9.07 -1.22 -0.89
CA THR A 22 -9.23 -2.03 -2.10
C THR A 22 -8.22 -1.62 -3.19
N ASP A 23 -8.23 -2.29 -4.34
CA ASP A 23 -7.30 -2.04 -5.47
C ASP A 23 -7.21 -0.60 -5.98
N VAL A 24 -8.21 0.22 -5.64
CA VAL A 24 -8.21 1.68 -5.85
C VAL A 24 -7.06 2.37 -5.09
N LEU A 25 -6.53 1.74 -4.03
CA LEU A 25 -5.33 2.19 -3.35
C LEU A 25 -4.03 1.78 -4.07
N GLY A 26 -4.06 0.75 -4.91
CA GLY A 26 -2.88 0.15 -5.53
C GLY A 26 -2.37 0.87 -6.77
N ARG A 27 -3.26 1.47 -7.58
CA ARG A 27 -2.89 2.13 -8.84
C ARG A 27 -2.71 3.65 -8.64
N GLY A 28 -1.50 4.15 -8.92
CA GLY A 28 -1.19 5.59 -8.92
C GLY A 28 -0.95 6.23 -7.55
N ILE A 29 -1.01 5.47 -6.45
CA ILE A 29 -0.56 5.96 -5.14
C ILE A 29 0.89 5.55 -4.90
N ASP A 30 1.72 6.53 -4.56
CA ASP A 30 3.02 6.31 -3.94
C ASP A 30 2.82 6.02 -2.45
N VAL A 31 2.51 4.75 -2.13
CA VAL A 31 2.52 4.22 -0.77
C VAL A 31 3.99 3.99 -0.37
N PRO A 32 4.43 4.45 0.82
CA PRO A 32 5.79 4.20 1.30
C PRO A 32 6.12 2.72 1.29
N ALA A 33 7.42 2.39 1.28
CA ALA A 33 7.85 1.02 1.52
C ALA A 33 7.27 0.54 2.87
N VAL A 34 6.43 -0.48 2.83
CA VAL A 34 5.84 -1.09 4.02
C VAL A 34 6.57 -2.37 4.37
N THR A 35 6.53 -2.75 5.65
CA THR A 35 7.16 -3.99 6.11
C THR A 35 6.37 -5.23 5.66
N HIS A 36 5.05 -5.14 5.59
CA HIS A 36 4.18 -6.25 5.26
C HIS A 36 3.02 -5.78 4.37
N VAL A 37 2.64 -6.63 3.43
CA VAL A 37 1.41 -6.51 2.62
C VAL A 37 0.55 -7.74 2.89
N ILE A 38 -0.71 -7.54 3.26
CA ILE A 38 -1.67 -8.62 3.50
C ILE A 38 -2.75 -8.54 2.44
N ASN A 39 -2.87 -9.60 1.63
CA ASN A 39 -4.00 -9.78 0.71
C ASN A 39 -5.14 -10.47 1.47
N TYR A 40 -6.25 -9.75 1.67
CA TYR A 40 -7.43 -10.34 2.31
C TYR A 40 -8.17 -11.30 1.37
N ASP A 41 -8.31 -10.90 0.11
CA ASP A 41 -8.89 -11.66 -0.99
C ASP A 41 -7.81 -12.06 -2.01
N ALA A 42 -8.09 -13.14 -2.75
CA ALA A 42 -7.25 -13.51 -3.89
C ALA A 42 -7.43 -12.44 -4.98
N PRO A 43 -6.34 -11.90 -5.54
CA PRO A 43 -6.43 -10.92 -6.61
C PRO A 43 -7.04 -11.54 -7.87
N GLY A 44 -7.73 -10.71 -8.66
CA GLY A 44 -8.41 -11.14 -9.88
C GLY A 44 -7.45 -11.63 -10.97
N ASP A 45 -6.22 -11.12 -10.97
CA ASP A 45 -5.14 -11.56 -11.84
C ASP A 45 -3.75 -11.45 -11.15
N ILE A 46 -2.73 -12.00 -11.82
CA ILE A 46 -1.35 -12.04 -11.31
C ILE A 46 -0.66 -10.66 -11.35
N GLU A 47 -1.12 -9.77 -12.23
CA GLU A 47 -0.56 -8.43 -12.37
C GLU A 47 -0.94 -7.58 -11.16
N ASP A 48 -2.21 -7.63 -10.75
CA ASP A 48 -2.72 -7.01 -9.53
C ASP A 48 -2.03 -7.58 -8.28
N TYR A 49 -1.81 -8.90 -8.20
CA TYR A 49 -1.00 -9.50 -7.13
C TYR A 49 0.38 -8.84 -7.04
N THR A 50 1.10 -8.80 -8.17
CA THR A 50 2.47 -8.28 -8.26
C THR A 50 2.51 -6.80 -7.87
N HIS A 51 1.54 -6.02 -8.31
CA HIS A 51 1.40 -4.61 -7.94
C HIS A 51 1.11 -4.41 -6.44
N ARG A 52 0.26 -5.25 -5.83
CA ARG A 52 -0.03 -5.21 -4.39
C ARG A 52 1.23 -5.51 -3.56
N ILE A 53 1.94 -6.61 -3.87
CA ILE A 53 3.12 -7.00 -3.09
C ILE A 53 4.36 -6.13 -3.35
N GLY A 54 4.43 -5.43 -4.48
CA GLY A 54 5.52 -4.51 -4.83
C GLY A 54 5.64 -3.27 -3.94
N ARG A 55 4.83 -3.18 -2.87
CA ARG A 55 4.89 -2.15 -1.80
C ARG A 55 5.81 -2.53 -0.65
N THR A 56 6.27 -3.78 -0.60
CA THR A 56 7.30 -4.25 0.34
C THR A 56 8.52 -4.78 -0.42
N GLY A 57 9.57 -5.18 0.31
CA GLY A 57 10.71 -5.91 -0.26
C GLY A 57 11.57 -5.15 -1.28
N ARG A 58 11.45 -3.82 -1.38
CA ARG A 58 12.29 -3.01 -2.27
C ARG A 58 13.72 -2.92 -1.71
N ALA A 59 14.69 -3.37 -2.49
CA ALA A 59 16.12 -3.28 -2.14
C ALA A 59 16.51 -1.82 -1.88
N GLY A 60 16.97 -1.51 -0.67
CA GLY A 60 17.37 -0.16 -0.27
C GLY A 60 16.83 0.31 1.10
N HIS A 61 15.91 -0.43 1.71
CA HIS A 61 15.47 -0.20 3.09
C HIS A 61 15.87 -1.39 3.97
N GLN A 62 17.07 -1.31 4.56
CA GLN A 62 17.45 -2.03 5.79
C GLN A 62 17.45 -1.05 6.96
#